data_AF-A0A654B463-F1
#
_entry.id   AF-A0A654B463-F1
#
_cell.length_a   1.000
_cell.length_b   1.000
_cell.length_c   1.000
_cell.angle_alpha   90.00
_cell.angle_beta   90.00
_cell.angle_gamma   90.00
#
_symmetry.space_group_name_H-M   'P 1'
#
loop_
_entity.id
_entity.type
_entity.pdbx_description
1 polymer ?
#
loop_
_entity_poly.entity_id
_entity_poly.type
_entity_poly.pdbx_seq_one_letter_code
_entity_poly.pdbx_strand_id
1 'polypeptide(L)'
;MRAFAAAVLAAALSACASVAPGPAVETVDPTTSVEQADQRLAAVARERAAIEARYAEREAVCYEKFFVNHCLDEAKERRRVALVAQRNIEIEADRYKRRAKVEERDKEIAAADAKYKAEEARLAAEPPPPPRDTTALPATRPSPAASRMARRNAKAKEEAARAPEEAAKAAANVREFEERKRKSEQKQKDVAERVAEREAKAAARRAEEEKKAKAAVPPAGK
;
A
#
# COMPACT_ATOMS: atom_id res chain seq x y z
N MET A 1 45.11 -44.11 9.79
CA MET A 1 43.86 -43.51 10.32
C MET A 1 43.72 -42.00 10.10
N ARG A 2 44.80 -41.19 10.13
CA ARG A 2 44.71 -39.73 9.91
C ARG A 2 44.32 -39.29 8.49
N ALA A 3 44.68 -40.06 7.46
CA ALA A 3 44.33 -39.75 6.07
C ALA A 3 42.83 -39.93 5.76
N PHE A 4 42.17 -40.90 6.42
CA PHE A 4 40.73 -41.14 6.26
C PHE A 4 39.89 -40.03 6.91
N ALA A 5 40.35 -39.48 8.04
CA ALA A 5 39.66 -38.36 8.70
C ALA A 5 39.68 -37.07 7.85
N ALA A 6 40.77 -36.80 7.15
CA ALA A 6 40.87 -35.64 6.26
C ALA A 6 39.99 -35.76 5.00
N ALA A 7 39.89 -36.97 4.44
CA ALA A 7 39.05 -37.24 3.27
C ALA A 7 37.54 -37.12 3.59
N VAL A 8 37.13 -37.54 4.80
CA VAL A 8 35.73 -37.42 5.25
C VAL A 8 35.36 -35.96 5.55
N LEU A 9 36.29 -35.16 6.09
CA LEU A 9 36.05 -33.73 6.33
C LEU A 9 35.92 -32.92 5.03
N ALA A 10 36.73 -33.24 4.01
CA ALA A 10 36.67 -32.58 2.70
C ALA A 10 35.37 -32.92 1.94
N ALA A 11 34.88 -34.16 2.06
CA ALA A 11 33.60 -34.56 1.47
C ALA A 11 32.39 -33.88 2.13
N ALA A 12 32.45 -33.64 3.45
CA ALA A 12 31.39 -32.95 4.19
C ALA A 12 31.29 -31.44 3.83
N LEU A 13 32.41 -30.78 3.55
CA LEU A 13 32.44 -29.37 3.13
C LEU A 13 31.94 -29.16 1.68
N SER A 14 32.14 -30.16 0.80
CA SER A 14 31.67 -30.09 -0.58
C SER A 14 30.14 -30.24 -0.71
N ALA A 15 29.46 -30.83 0.27
CA ALA A 15 28.00 -31.00 0.27
C ALA A 15 27.23 -29.72 0.65
N CYS A 16 27.92 -28.70 1.19
CA CYS A 16 27.30 -27.42 1.54
C CYS A 16 27.42 -26.35 0.44
N ALA A 17 28.16 -26.62 -0.66
CA ALA A 17 28.41 -25.65 -1.72
C ALA A 17 27.44 -25.76 -2.91
N SER A 18 26.63 -26.81 -2.98
CA SER A 18 25.61 -26.98 -4.03
C SER A 18 24.31 -26.25 -3.68
N VAL A 19 24.40 -24.93 -3.49
CA VAL A 19 23.22 -24.07 -3.70
C VAL A 19 23.03 -23.98 -5.20
N ALA A 20 21.98 -24.63 -5.71
CA ALA A 20 21.55 -24.42 -7.08
C ALA A 20 21.39 -22.91 -7.28
N PRO A 21 21.99 -22.30 -8.33
CA PRO A 21 21.77 -20.91 -8.62
C PRO A 21 20.26 -20.70 -8.74
N GLY A 22 19.71 -19.84 -7.87
CA GLY A 22 18.31 -19.43 -7.97
C GLY A 22 18.03 -18.84 -9.35
N PRO A 23 16.75 -18.69 -9.74
CA PRO A 23 16.40 -18.11 -11.04
C PRO A 23 17.16 -16.80 -11.22
N ALA A 24 17.82 -16.66 -12.38
CA ALA A 24 18.59 -15.47 -12.72
C ALA A 24 17.72 -14.23 -12.45
N VAL A 25 18.26 -13.30 -11.66
CA VAL A 25 17.57 -12.04 -11.35
C VAL A 25 17.45 -11.29 -12.67
N GLU A 26 16.26 -11.33 -13.26
CA GLU A 26 15.94 -10.53 -14.43
C GLU A 26 16.20 -9.07 -14.08
N THR A 27 17.13 -8.44 -14.80
CA THR A 27 17.58 -7.09 -14.51
C THR A 27 16.44 -6.14 -14.81
N VAL A 28 15.84 -5.58 -13.76
CA VAL A 28 14.79 -4.56 -13.88
C VAL A 28 15.42 -3.27 -14.41
N ASP A 29 14.81 -2.68 -15.45
CA ASP A 29 15.24 -1.40 -16.00
C ASP A 29 15.33 -0.33 -14.91
N PRO A 30 16.32 0.57 -14.91
CA PRO A 30 16.43 1.60 -13.88
C PRO A 30 15.27 2.61 -13.94
N THR A 31 14.75 2.99 -12.78
CA THR A 31 13.81 4.09 -12.60
C THR A 31 14.56 5.42 -12.56
N THR A 32 14.05 6.41 -13.31
CA THR A 32 14.69 7.71 -13.53
C THR A 32 13.86 8.89 -13.03
N SER A 33 12.60 8.70 -12.63
CA SER A 33 11.78 9.77 -12.04
C SER A 33 10.84 9.24 -10.94
N VAL A 34 10.36 10.15 -10.09
CA VAL A 34 9.39 9.81 -9.03
C VAL A 34 8.05 9.40 -9.66
N GLU A 35 7.58 10.07 -10.73
CA GLU A 35 6.34 9.64 -11.37
C GLU A 35 6.46 8.26 -12.00
N GLN A 36 7.63 7.94 -12.59
CA GLN A 36 7.88 6.61 -13.13
C GLN A 36 7.89 5.56 -12.02
N ALA A 37 8.47 5.87 -10.86
CA ALA A 37 8.44 4.99 -9.69
C ALA A 37 6.99 4.72 -9.24
N ASP A 38 6.15 5.75 -9.17
CA ASP A 38 4.74 5.62 -8.78
C ASP A 38 3.94 4.81 -9.79
N GLN A 39 4.16 5.02 -11.09
CA GLN A 39 3.54 4.23 -12.15
C GLN A 39 3.94 2.76 -12.06
N ARG A 40 5.21 2.47 -11.79
CA ARG A 40 5.71 1.09 -11.61
C ARG A 40 5.09 0.43 -10.38
N LEU A 41 5.01 1.12 -9.24
CA LEU A 41 4.35 0.60 -8.05
C LEU A 41 2.87 0.32 -8.28
N ALA A 42 2.16 1.21 -9.01
CA ALA A 42 0.77 0.99 -9.38
C ALA A 42 0.60 -0.20 -10.35
N ALA A 43 1.53 -0.37 -11.29
CA ALA A 43 1.55 -1.53 -12.20
C ALA A 43 1.80 -2.84 -11.44
N VAL A 44 2.78 -2.86 -10.53
CA VAL A 44 3.06 -3.99 -9.65
C VAL A 44 1.84 -4.36 -8.82
N ALA A 45 1.11 -3.38 -8.25
CA ALA A 45 -0.09 -3.65 -7.47
C ALA A 45 -1.18 -4.35 -8.30
N ARG A 46 -1.42 -3.88 -9.54
CA ARG A 46 -2.36 -4.51 -10.47
C ARG A 46 -1.92 -5.92 -10.86
N GLU A 47 -0.63 -6.09 -11.16
CA GLU A 47 -0.10 -7.38 -11.59
C GLU A 47 -0.13 -8.41 -10.46
N ARG A 48 0.16 -8.01 -9.21
CA ARG A 48 0.01 -8.86 -8.04
C ARG A 48 -1.44 -9.33 -7.88
N ALA A 49 -2.41 -8.44 -8.02
CA ALA A 49 -3.82 -8.83 -7.98
C ALA A 49 -4.17 -9.83 -9.10
N ALA A 50 -3.64 -9.63 -10.32
CA ALA A 50 -3.82 -10.57 -11.43
C ALA A 50 -3.13 -11.92 -11.21
N ILE A 51 -1.94 -11.96 -10.58
CA ILE A 51 -1.25 -13.19 -10.18
C ILE A 51 -2.09 -13.97 -9.16
N GLU A 52 -2.62 -13.30 -8.15
CA GLU A 52 -3.48 -13.94 -7.14
C GLU A 52 -4.77 -14.47 -7.76
N ALA A 53 -5.42 -13.71 -8.66
CA ALA A 53 -6.61 -14.16 -9.38
C ALA A 53 -6.34 -15.43 -10.20
N ARG A 54 -5.25 -15.44 -10.99
CA ARG A 54 -4.84 -16.63 -11.77
C ARG A 54 -4.50 -17.83 -10.89
N TYR A 55 -3.93 -17.59 -9.71
CA TYR A 55 -3.68 -18.66 -8.74
C TYR A 55 -4.99 -19.22 -8.20
N ALA A 56 -5.94 -18.38 -7.79
CA ALA A 56 -7.24 -18.81 -7.29
C ALA A 56 -8.04 -19.62 -8.34
N GLU A 57 -8.04 -19.17 -9.60
CA GLU A 57 -8.63 -19.90 -10.72
C GLU A 57 -7.97 -21.28 -10.90
N ARG A 58 -6.64 -21.33 -10.87
CA ARG A 58 -5.88 -22.59 -11.02
C ARG A 58 -6.08 -23.52 -9.83
N GLU A 59 -6.19 -22.98 -8.63
CA GLU A 59 -6.46 -23.74 -7.41
C GLU A 59 -7.81 -24.45 -7.51
N ALA A 60 -8.87 -23.76 -7.95
CA ALA A 60 -10.17 -24.38 -8.20
C ALA A 60 -10.08 -25.53 -9.22
N VAL A 61 -9.34 -25.34 -10.32
CA VAL A 61 -9.12 -26.38 -11.33
C VAL A 61 -8.29 -27.55 -10.79
N CYS A 62 -7.36 -27.32 -9.87
CA CYS A 62 -6.51 -28.38 -9.30
C CYS A 62 -7.30 -29.35 -8.43
N TYR A 63 -8.33 -28.88 -7.71
CA TYR A 63 -9.17 -29.75 -6.89
C TYR A 63 -10.02 -30.74 -7.70
N GLU A 64 -10.28 -30.44 -8.98
CA GLU A 64 -11.00 -31.34 -9.91
C GLU A 64 -10.11 -32.42 -10.53
N LYS A 65 -8.78 -32.41 -10.28
CA LYS A 65 -7.83 -33.35 -10.87
C LYS A 65 -7.53 -34.50 -9.93
N PHE A 66 -7.20 -35.67 -10.49
CA PHE A 66 -6.76 -36.82 -9.70
C PHE A 66 -5.45 -36.56 -8.93
N PHE A 67 -4.48 -35.89 -9.56
CA PHE A 67 -3.20 -35.52 -8.95
C PHE A 67 -3.24 -34.09 -8.34
N VAL A 68 -4.15 -33.85 -7.39
CA VAL A 68 -4.37 -32.52 -6.77
C VAL A 68 -3.07 -31.93 -6.23
N ASN A 69 -2.32 -32.68 -5.42
CA ASN A 69 -1.11 -32.17 -4.74
C ASN A 69 -0.06 -31.67 -5.74
N HIS A 70 0.22 -32.46 -6.78
CA HIS A 70 1.17 -32.07 -7.81
C HIS A 70 0.69 -30.80 -8.55
N CYS A 71 -0.59 -30.73 -8.90
CA CYS A 71 -1.16 -29.54 -9.53
C CYS A 71 -1.04 -28.29 -8.64
N LEU A 72 -1.35 -28.42 -7.34
CA LEU A 72 -1.24 -27.32 -6.38
C LEU A 72 0.20 -26.86 -6.21
N ASP A 73 1.16 -27.78 -6.17
CA ASP A 73 2.58 -27.44 -6.04
C ASP A 73 3.10 -26.69 -7.28
N GLU A 74 2.71 -27.11 -8.48
CA GLU A 74 3.00 -26.34 -9.70
C GLU A 74 2.35 -24.96 -9.71
N ALA A 75 1.09 -24.86 -9.23
CA ALA A 75 0.38 -23.59 -9.13
C ALA A 75 1.09 -22.63 -8.16
N LYS A 76 1.52 -23.15 -7.00
CA LYS A 76 2.27 -22.40 -5.99
C LYS A 76 3.62 -21.94 -6.52
N GLU A 77 4.35 -22.80 -7.23
CA GLU A 77 5.66 -22.42 -7.77
C GLU A 77 5.54 -21.35 -8.85
N ARG A 78 4.54 -21.46 -9.74
CA ARG A 78 4.26 -20.40 -10.73
C ARG A 78 3.90 -19.07 -10.05
N ARG A 79 3.07 -19.10 -9.01
CA ARG A 79 2.75 -17.92 -8.20
C ARG A 79 3.99 -17.35 -7.55
N ARG A 80 4.84 -18.18 -6.93
CA ARG A 80 6.08 -17.77 -6.27
C ARG A 80 7.01 -17.03 -7.23
N VAL A 81 7.30 -17.63 -8.39
CA VAL A 81 8.18 -17.03 -9.40
C VAL A 81 7.61 -15.70 -9.91
N ALA A 82 6.32 -15.65 -10.22
CA ALA A 82 5.68 -14.41 -10.69
C ALA A 82 5.72 -13.29 -9.63
N LEU A 83 5.48 -13.61 -8.36
CA LEU A 83 5.57 -12.62 -7.28
C LEU A 83 7.00 -12.14 -7.03
N VAL A 84 8.01 -13.00 -7.19
CA VAL A 84 9.42 -12.62 -7.09
C VAL A 84 9.80 -11.61 -8.17
N ALA A 85 9.36 -11.83 -9.42
CA ALA A 85 9.60 -10.87 -10.50
C ALA A 85 9.00 -9.49 -10.18
N GLN A 86 7.76 -9.45 -9.68
CA GLN A 86 7.13 -8.20 -9.25
C GLN A 86 7.82 -7.54 -8.07
N ARG A 87 8.37 -8.33 -7.13
CA ARG A 87 9.12 -7.84 -5.98
C ARG A 87 10.40 -7.12 -6.39
N ASN A 88 11.08 -7.58 -7.44
CA ASN A 88 12.29 -6.91 -7.94
C ASN A 88 11.97 -5.50 -8.45
N ILE A 89 10.85 -5.34 -9.16
CA ILE A 89 10.36 -4.04 -9.65
C ILE A 89 10.00 -3.12 -8.48
N GLU A 90 9.29 -3.66 -7.48
CA GLU A 90 8.92 -2.93 -6.26
C GLU A 90 10.15 -2.39 -5.52
N ILE A 91 11.16 -3.23 -5.30
CA ILE A 91 12.40 -2.85 -4.59
C ILE A 91 13.15 -1.73 -5.33
N GLU A 92 13.21 -1.80 -6.65
CA GLU A 92 13.90 -0.82 -7.48
C GLU A 92 13.20 0.54 -7.43
N ALA A 93 11.87 0.57 -7.64
CA ALA A 93 11.08 1.79 -7.57
C ALA A 93 11.11 2.43 -6.15
N ASP A 94 10.99 1.62 -5.10
CA ASP A 94 11.07 2.09 -3.72
C ASP A 94 12.46 2.63 -3.38
N ARG A 95 13.53 1.97 -3.85
CA ARG A 95 14.90 2.44 -3.67
C ARG A 95 15.07 3.82 -4.29
N TYR A 96 14.56 4.04 -5.50
CA TYR A 96 14.58 5.33 -6.16
C TYR A 96 13.88 6.40 -5.30
N LYS A 97 12.64 6.13 -4.87
CA LYS A 97 11.85 7.09 -4.07
C LYS A 97 12.51 7.43 -2.74
N ARG A 98 13.06 6.43 -2.05
CA ARG A 98 13.81 6.66 -0.81
C ARG A 98 15.02 7.55 -1.05
N ARG A 99 15.78 7.30 -2.11
CA ARG A 99 16.93 8.15 -2.48
C ARG A 99 16.50 9.57 -2.80
N ALA A 100 15.49 9.76 -3.65
CA ALA A 100 14.98 11.08 -4.02
C ALA A 100 14.51 11.90 -2.80
N LYS A 101 13.85 11.25 -1.83
CA LYS A 101 13.43 11.88 -0.58
C LYS A 101 14.61 12.27 0.32
N VAL A 102 15.65 11.45 0.37
CA VAL A 102 16.87 11.79 1.12
C VAL A 102 17.57 12.99 0.47
N GLU A 103 17.69 13.00 -0.85
CA GLU A 103 18.30 14.12 -1.60
C GLU A 103 17.52 15.43 -1.42
N GLU A 104 16.19 15.39 -1.40
CA GLU A 104 15.33 16.53 -1.05
C GLU A 104 15.68 17.03 0.36
N ARG A 105 15.58 16.16 1.37
CA ARG A 105 15.84 16.53 2.76
C ARG A 105 17.24 17.09 2.96
N ASP A 106 18.25 16.54 2.30
CA ASP A 106 19.63 17.00 2.41
C ASP A 106 19.79 18.41 1.81
N LYS A 107 19.05 18.74 0.74
CA LYS A 107 18.99 20.12 0.21
C LYS A 107 18.32 21.08 1.20
N GLU A 108 17.26 20.65 1.86
CA GLU A 108 16.58 21.46 2.88
C GLU A 108 17.48 21.75 4.09
N ILE A 109 18.20 20.73 4.57
CA ILE A 109 19.18 20.88 5.66
C ILE A 109 20.29 21.84 5.24
N ALA A 110 20.88 21.65 4.05
CA ALA A 110 21.92 22.55 3.55
C ALA A 110 21.44 24.01 3.43
N ALA A 111 20.19 24.22 2.99
CA ALA A 111 19.59 25.55 2.91
C ALA A 111 19.34 26.16 4.31
N ALA A 112 18.91 25.35 5.28
CA ALA A 112 18.74 25.78 6.67
C ALA A 112 20.08 26.15 7.32
N ASP A 113 21.12 25.33 7.12
CA ASP A 113 22.46 25.58 7.63
C ASP A 113 23.07 26.85 7.03
N ALA A 114 22.86 27.09 5.74
CA ALA A 114 23.30 28.33 5.09
C ALA A 114 22.61 29.57 5.68
N LYS A 115 21.30 29.48 5.95
CA LYS A 115 20.56 30.56 6.62
C LYS A 115 21.07 30.78 8.04
N TYR A 116 21.28 29.71 8.80
CA TYR A 116 21.78 29.79 10.17
C TYR A 116 23.17 30.45 10.21
N LYS A 117 24.10 30.03 9.35
CA LYS A 117 25.44 30.64 9.23
C LYS A 117 25.36 32.12 8.82
N ALA A 118 24.45 32.48 7.93
CA ALA A 118 24.25 33.87 7.53
C ALA A 118 23.69 34.72 8.70
N GLU A 119 22.76 34.18 9.48
CA GLU A 119 22.24 34.80 10.69
C GLU A 119 23.31 34.96 11.77
N GLU A 120 24.12 33.93 12.01
CA GLU A 120 25.27 33.98 12.92
C GLU A 120 26.29 35.02 12.46
N ALA A 121 26.63 35.06 11.18
CA ALA A 121 27.51 36.08 10.62
C ALA A 121 26.94 37.49 10.79
N ARG A 122 25.62 37.67 10.63
CA ARG A 122 24.95 38.96 10.88
C ARG A 122 25.03 39.35 12.35
N LEU A 123 24.75 38.42 13.27
CA LEU A 123 24.84 38.66 14.71
C LEU A 123 26.27 38.91 15.19
N ALA A 124 27.26 38.30 14.54
CA ALA A 124 28.68 38.56 14.82
C ALA A 124 29.11 39.94 14.29
N ALA A 125 28.60 40.37 13.13
CA ALA A 125 28.88 41.69 12.56
C ALA A 125 28.15 42.82 13.29
N GLU A 126 26.92 42.56 13.75
CA GLU A 126 26.07 43.49 14.47
C GLU A 126 25.67 42.88 15.82
N PRO A 127 26.59 42.90 16.81
CA PRO A 127 26.31 42.35 18.12
C PRO A 127 25.13 43.11 18.75
N PRO A 128 24.17 42.40 19.38
CA PRO A 128 23.04 43.05 20.01
C PRO A 128 23.53 44.05 21.06
N PRO A 129 22.84 45.19 21.22
CA PRO A 129 23.23 46.19 22.19
C PRO A 129 23.32 45.54 23.59
N PRO A 130 24.32 45.91 24.40
CA PRO A 130 24.48 45.34 25.72
C PRO A 130 23.18 45.52 26.51
N PRO A 131 22.80 44.53 27.35
CA PRO A 131 21.65 44.68 28.21
C PRO A 131 21.83 45.97 29.02
N ARG A 132 20.85 46.86 28.96
CA ARG A 132 20.88 48.12 29.71
C ARG A 132 21.05 47.79 31.19
N ASP A 133 22.08 48.33 31.83
CA ASP A 133 22.28 48.24 33.27
C ASP A 133 21.10 48.92 33.99
N THR A 134 20.14 48.12 34.44
CA THR A 134 19.09 48.57 35.35
C THR A 134 19.53 48.26 36.77
N THR A 135 20.25 49.18 37.41
CA THR A 135 20.56 49.17 38.86
C THR A 135 19.33 49.41 39.75
N ALA A 136 18.14 49.51 39.17
CA ALA A 136 16.88 49.25 39.85
C ALA A 136 16.23 48.05 39.16
N LEU A 137 16.21 46.89 39.81
CA LEU A 137 15.34 45.80 39.39
C LEU A 137 13.89 46.30 39.53
N PRO A 138 13.14 46.56 38.44
CA PRO A 138 11.70 46.65 38.57
C PRO A 138 11.21 45.29 39.10
N ALA A 139 10.20 45.30 39.97
CA ALA A 139 9.60 44.08 40.52
C ALA A 139 9.50 43.00 39.44
N THR A 140 10.04 41.80 39.72
CA THR A 140 10.10 40.67 38.78
C THR A 140 8.77 40.57 38.04
N ARG A 141 8.77 40.89 36.74
CA ARG A 141 7.56 40.70 35.93
C ARG A 141 7.19 39.23 36.04
N PRO A 142 5.92 38.89 36.37
CA PRO A 142 5.53 37.50 36.54
C PRO A 142 5.91 36.72 35.29
N SER A 143 6.62 35.61 35.47
CA SER A 143 7.11 34.78 34.37
C SER A 143 5.95 34.45 33.42
N PRO A 144 6.13 34.63 32.09
CA PRO A 144 5.14 34.21 31.10
C PRO A 144 4.81 32.71 31.19
N ALA A 145 5.61 31.91 31.91
CA ALA A 145 5.30 30.53 32.21
C ALA A 145 3.96 30.38 32.95
N ALA A 146 3.66 31.24 33.93
CA ALA A 146 2.38 31.18 34.65
C ALA A 146 1.19 31.47 33.72
N SER A 147 1.32 32.47 32.86
CA SER A 147 0.30 32.81 31.84
C SER A 147 0.14 31.71 30.78
N ARG A 148 1.25 31.10 30.33
CA ARG A 148 1.23 29.97 29.39
C ARG A 148 0.58 28.73 30.00
N MET A 149 0.88 28.43 31.26
CA MET A 149 0.25 27.32 31.98
C MET A 149 -1.24 27.56 32.20
N ALA A 150 -1.64 28.79 32.56
CA ALA A 150 -3.06 29.16 32.67
C ALA A 150 -3.81 28.99 31.33
N ARG A 151 -3.21 29.45 30.21
CA ARG A 151 -3.77 29.28 28.86
C ARG A 151 -3.88 27.81 28.46
N ARG A 152 -2.87 26.99 28.74
CA ARG A 152 -2.89 25.54 28.46
C ARG A 152 -3.97 24.84 29.29
N ASN A 153 -4.09 25.17 30.57
CA ASN A 153 -5.09 24.59 31.45
C ASN A 153 -6.52 25.02 31.07
N ALA A 154 -6.71 26.26 30.64
CA ALA A 154 -8.00 26.73 30.11
C ALA A 154 -8.40 25.99 28.84
N LYS A 155 -7.45 25.81 27.91
CA LYS A 155 -7.68 25.03 26.68
C LYS A 155 -8.01 23.57 26.97
N ALA A 156 -7.29 22.93 27.90
CA ALA A 156 -7.58 21.56 28.31
C ALA A 156 -8.98 21.41 28.94
N LYS A 157 -9.44 22.41 29.70
CA LYS A 157 -10.81 22.43 30.26
C LYS A 157 -11.87 22.61 29.17
N GLU A 158 -11.62 23.48 28.20
CA GLU A 158 -12.51 23.67 27.05
C GLU A 158 -12.61 22.41 26.18
N GLU A 159 -11.50 21.74 25.92
CA GLU A 159 -11.45 20.47 25.20
C GLU A 159 -12.17 19.35 25.99
N ALA A 160 -11.96 19.26 27.31
CA ALA A 160 -12.68 18.31 28.15
C ALA A 160 -14.19 18.57 28.19
N ALA A 161 -14.62 19.83 28.16
CA ALA A 161 -16.03 20.20 28.10
C ALA A 161 -16.68 19.88 26.73
N ARG A 162 -15.91 19.96 25.63
CA ARG A 162 -16.38 19.63 24.27
C ARG A 162 -16.28 18.14 23.93
N ALA A 163 -15.44 17.39 24.61
CA ALA A 163 -15.26 15.94 24.42
C ALA A 163 -16.58 15.13 24.37
N PRO A 164 -17.57 15.32 25.25
CA PRO A 164 -18.83 14.56 25.16
C PRO A 164 -19.64 14.91 23.90
N GLU A 165 -19.67 16.16 23.49
CA GLU A 165 -20.38 16.59 22.27
C GLU A 165 -19.68 16.08 21.00
N GLU A 166 -18.35 16.17 20.96
CA GLU A 166 -17.52 15.61 19.88
C GLU A 166 -17.69 14.09 19.78
N ALA A 167 -17.70 13.38 20.92
CA ALA A 167 -17.93 11.94 20.97
C ALA A 167 -19.35 11.57 20.49
N ALA A 168 -20.37 12.36 20.85
CA ALA A 168 -21.73 12.16 20.38
C ALA A 168 -21.85 12.39 18.86
N LYS A 169 -21.21 13.44 18.33
CA LYS A 169 -21.14 13.72 16.89
C LYS A 169 -20.41 12.60 16.15
N ALA A 170 -19.29 12.12 16.66
CA ALA A 170 -18.55 11.00 16.08
C ALA A 170 -19.41 9.74 16.03
N ALA A 171 -20.11 9.41 17.13
CA ALA A 171 -21.02 8.27 17.18
C ALA A 171 -22.20 8.42 16.18
N ALA A 172 -22.75 9.63 16.02
CA ALA A 172 -23.80 9.90 15.04
C ALA A 172 -23.29 9.72 13.60
N ASN A 173 -22.11 10.24 13.28
CA ASN A 173 -21.48 10.12 11.96
C ASN A 173 -21.21 8.65 11.60
N VAL A 174 -20.75 7.84 12.56
CA VAL A 174 -20.54 6.39 12.36
C VAL A 174 -21.87 5.70 12.03
N ARG A 175 -22.93 5.99 12.79
CA ARG A 175 -24.26 5.42 12.53
C ARG A 175 -24.79 5.82 11.15
N GLU A 176 -24.64 7.09 10.77
CA GLU A 176 -25.06 7.55 9.44
C GLU A 176 -24.28 6.85 8.32
N PHE A 177 -22.96 6.68 8.49
CA PHE A 177 -22.13 5.98 7.52
C PHE A 177 -22.54 4.51 7.37
N GLU A 178 -22.79 3.81 8.48
CA GLU A 178 -23.27 2.42 8.47
C GLU A 178 -24.63 2.29 7.79
N GLU A 179 -25.56 3.21 8.06
CA GLU A 179 -26.84 3.24 7.36
C GLU A 179 -26.70 3.48 5.85
N ARG A 180 -25.85 4.42 5.46
CA ARG A 180 -25.57 4.71 4.04
C ARG A 180 -24.97 3.50 3.35
N LYS A 181 -24.06 2.78 4.01
CA LYS A 181 -23.49 1.53 3.52
C LYS A 181 -24.57 0.47 3.32
N ARG A 182 -25.42 0.22 4.32
CA ARG A 182 -26.52 -0.75 4.22
C ARG A 182 -27.50 -0.40 3.10
N LYS A 183 -27.87 0.87 2.97
CA LYS A 183 -28.75 1.35 1.89
C LYS A 183 -28.10 1.18 0.51
N SER A 184 -26.79 1.40 0.40
CA SER A 184 -26.03 1.20 -0.84
C SER A 184 -25.99 -0.28 -1.22
N GLU A 185 -25.71 -1.17 -0.28
CA GLU A 185 -25.70 -2.62 -0.50
C GLU A 185 -27.07 -3.15 -0.90
N GLN A 186 -28.15 -2.66 -0.27
CA GLN A 186 -29.52 -3.01 -0.66
C GLN A 186 -29.82 -2.58 -2.10
N LYS A 187 -29.52 -1.32 -2.46
CA LYS A 187 -29.71 -0.83 -3.84
C LYS A 187 -28.91 -1.64 -4.86
N GLN A 188 -27.69 -2.05 -4.54
CA GLN A 188 -26.88 -2.90 -5.42
C GLN A 188 -27.53 -4.27 -5.63
N LYS A 189 -28.07 -4.89 -4.58
CA LYS A 189 -28.82 -6.15 -4.69
C LYS A 189 -30.08 -5.99 -5.53
N ASP A 190 -30.88 -4.95 -5.29
CA ASP A 190 -32.11 -4.68 -6.05
C ASP A 190 -31.81 -4.45 -7.54
N VAL A 191 -30.73 -3.73 -7.85
CA VAL A 191 -30.29 -3.51 -9.23
C VAL A 191 -29.82 -4.81 -9.86
N ALA A 192 -29.04 -5.63 -9.16
CA ALA A 192 -28.60 -6.93 -9.65
C ALA A 192 -29.77 -7.88 -9.93
N GLU A 193 -30.77 -7.93 -9.05
CA GLU A 193 -31.99 -8.72 -9.25
C GLU A 193 -32.78 -8.23 -10.47
N ARG A 194 -32.96 -6.91 -10.61
CA ARG A 194 -33.63 -6.33 -11.78
C ARG A 194 -32.90 -6.59 -13.10
N VAL A 195 -31.58 -6.60 -13.09
CA VAL A 195 -30.77 -6.95 -14.27
C VAL A 195 -30.95 -8.43 -14.59
N ALA A 196 -30.83 -9.31 -13.59
CA ALA A 196 -31.01 -10.75 -13.77
C ALA A 196 -32.42 -11.10 -14.29
N GLU A 197 -33.48 -10.46 -13.77
CA GLU A 197 -34.85 -10.65 -14.26
C GLU A 197 -34.99 -10.22 -15.73
N ARG A 198 -34.42 -9.06 -16.10
CA ARG A 198 -34.43 -8.55 -17.48
C ARG A 198 -33.66 -9.48 -18.42
N GLU A 199 -32.51 -9.97 -18.01
CA GLU A 199 -31.71 -10.92 -18.78
C GLU A 199 -32.43 -12.27 -18.94
N ALA A 200 -33.03 -12.80 -17.89
CA ALA A 200 -33.83 -14.04 -17.95
C ALA A 200 -35.04 -13.88 -18.89
N LYS A 201 -35.76 -12.75 -18.81
CA LYS A 201 -36.88 -12.46 -19.71
C LYS A 201 -36.43 -12.27 -21.16
N ALA A 202 -35.28 -11.65 -21.39
CA ALA A 202 -34.69 -11.52 -22.73
C ALA A 202 -34.24 -12.89 -23.29
N ALA A 203 -33.63 -13.74 -22.47
CA ALA A 203 -33.23 -15.09 -22.84
C ALA A 203 -34.44 -15.98 -23.17
N ALA A 204 -35.50 -15.91 -22.35
CA ALA A 204 -36.75 -16.62 -22.61
C ALA A 204 -37.39 -16.19 -23.94
N ARG A 205 -37.45 -14.88 -24.21
CA ARG A 205 -37.94 -14.35 -25.51
C ARG A 205 -37.11 -14.84 -26.69
N ARG A 206 -35.78 -14.79 -26.58
CA ARG A 206 -34.87 -15.31 -27.63
C ARG A 206 -35.06 -16.81 -27.85
N ALA A 207 -35.20 -17.60 -26.79
CA ALA A 207 -35.45 -19.04 -26.89
C ALA A 207 -36.82 -19.37 -27.52
N GLU A 208 -37.86 -18.58 -27.21
CA GLU A 208 -39.17 -18.72 -27.88
C GLU A 208 -39.11 -18.32 -29.36
N GLU A 209 -38.39 -17.24 -29.70
CA GLU A 209 -38.16 -16.81 -31.08
C GLU A 209 -37.38 -17.86 -31.87
N GLU A 210 -36.32 -18.45 -31.30
CA GLU A 210 -35.57 -19.55 -31.92
C GLU A 210 -36.43 -20.81 -32.13
N LYS A 211 -37.28 -21.16 -31.15
CA LYS A 211 -38.21 -22.29 -31.28
C LYS A 211 -39.23 -22.04 -32.40
N LYS A 212 -39.79 -20.82 -32.48
CA LYS A 212 -40.70 -20.41 -33.57
C LYS A 212 -40.01 -20.41 -34.93
N ALA A 213 -38.77 -19.94 -35.01
CA ALA A 213 -37.98 -19.94 -36.24
C ALA A 213 -37.68 -21.36 -36.73
N LYS A 214 -37.35 -22.29 -35.82
CA LYS A 214 -37.11 -23.71 -36.16
C LYS A 214 -38.38 -24.44 -36.57
N ALA A 215 -39.54 -24.09 -36.01
CA ALA A 215 -40.83 -24.66 -36.38
C ALA A 215 -41.37 -24.14 -37.73
N ALA A 216 -40.88 -22.99 -38.20
CA ALA A 216 -41.30 -22.38 -39.47
C ALA A 216 -40.49 -22.85 -40.69
N VAL A 217 -39.48 -23.71 -40.52
CA VAL A 217 -38.76 -24.34 -41.64
C VAL A 217 -39.47 -25.65 -42.02
N PRO A 218 -40.16 -25.74 -43.16
CA PRO A 218 -40.81 -26.99 -43.58
C PRO A 218 -39.76 -28.03 -44.01
N PRO A 219 -40.03 -29.34 -43.82
CA PRO A 219 -39.14 -30.38 -44.32
C PRO A 219 -39.12 -30.35 -45.86
N ALA A 220 -37.98 -29.98 -46.44
CA ALA A 220 -37.72 -30.19 -47.86
C ALA A 220 -37.73 -31.71 -48.12
N GLY A 221 -38.80 -32.18 -48.76
CA GLY A 221 -39.03 -33.59 -49.04
C GLY A 221 -38.37 -34.06 -50.33
N LYS A 222 -38.14 -35.38 -50.34
CA LYS A 222 -37.86 -36.32 -51.44
C LYS A 222 -36.43 -36.36 -51.97
#